data_AF-A0A970T9K2-F1
#
_entry.id   AF-A0A970T9K2-F1
#
_cell.length_a   1.000
_cell.length_b   1.000
_cell.length_c   1.000
_cell.angle_alpha   90.00
_cell.angle_beta   90.00
_cell.angle_gamma   90.00
#
_symmetry.space_group_name_H-M   'P 1'
#
loop_
_entity.id
_entity.type
_entity.pdbx_description
1 polymer ?
#
loop_
_entity_poly.entity_id
_entity_poly.type
_entity_poly.pdbx_seq_one_letter_code
_entity_poly.pdbx_strand_id
1 'polypeptide(L)'
;MTTIITRMHEIAELKSLPKNKFRDITPKKDNIKEYEIKTKHLRVYLFHEKNTGRVIVCGGKKGTPQSNIKHFRNIKKEYLKQKL
;
A
#
# COMPACT_ATOMS: atom_id res chain seq x y z
N MET A 1 -18.87 -10.45 -4.99
CA MET A 1 -18.38 -9.21 -4.34
C MET A 1 -16.89 -9.36 -4.06
N THR A 2 -16.01 -8.57 -4.70
CA THR A 2 -14.55 -8.68 -4.43
C THR A 2 -14.20 -7.96 -3.13
N THR A 3 -13.61 -8.69 -2.17
CA THR A 3 -13.21 -8.15 -0.88
C THR A 3 -11.83 -7.49 -0.95
N ILE A 4 -11.41 -6.82 0.13
CA ILE A 4 -10.04 -6.28 0.21
C ILE A 4 -9.02 -7.40 0.33
N ILE A 5 -9.36 -8.47 1.05
CA ILE A 5 -8.53 -9.65 1.25
C ILE A 5 -8.26 -10.36 -0.09
N THR A 6 -9.27 -10.52 -0.94
CA THR A 6 -9.08 -11.11 -2.28
C THR A 6 -8.01 -10.37 -3.08
N ARG A 7 -8.01 -9.03 -3.04
CA ARG A 7 -7.01 -8.21 -3.76
C ARG A 7 -5.62 -8.34 -3.15
N MET A 8 -5.54 -8.47 -1.82
CA MET A 8 -4.27 -8.68 -1.14
C MET A 8 -3.66 -10.02 -1.55
N HIS A 9 -4.46 -11.09 -1.64
CA HIS A 9 -4.02 -12.38 -2.17
C HIS A 9 -3.61 -12.30 -3.64
N GLU A 10 -4.41 -11.67 -4.50
CA GLU A 10 -4.06 -11.51 -5.93
C GLU A 10 -2.71 -10.79 -6.10
N ILE A 11 -2.48 -9.73 -5.32
CA ILE A 11 -1.22 -9.00 -5.33
C ILE A 11 -0.07 -9.88 -4.82
N ALA A 12 -0.27 -10.63 -3.74
CA ALA A 12 0.73 -11.56 -3.19
C ALA A 12 1.13 -12.64 -4.21
N GLU A 13 0.18 -13.11 -5.02
CA GLU A 13 0.38 -14.04 -6.14
C GLU A 13 0.93 -13.37 -7.41
N LEU A 14 1.35 -12.10 -7.33
CA LEU A 14 1.88 -11.32 -8.46
C LEU A 14 0.90 -11.14 -9.63
N LYS A 15 -0.41 -11.31 -9.40
CA LYS A 15 -1.42 -11.04 -10.42
C LYS A 15 -1.47 -9.55 -10.75
N SER A 16 -1.60 -9.24 -12.04
CA SER A 16 -1.80 -7.88 -12.49
C SER A 16 -3.20 -7.41 -12.13
N LEU A 17 -3.31 -6.28 -11.45
CA LEU A 17 -4.58 -5.62 -11.17
C LEU A 17 -4.70 -4.31 -11.95
N PRO A 18 -5.92 -3.89 -12.32
CA PRO A 18 -6.10 -2.60 -12.96
C PRO A 18 -5.49 -1.45 -12.16
N LYS A 19 -4.92 -0.45 -12.83
CA LYS A 19 -4.23 0.70 -12.20
C LYS A 19 -5.10 1.46 -11.20
N ASN A 20 -6.42 1.48 -11.41
CA ASN A 20 -7.36 2.11 -10.50
C ASN A 20 -7.67 1.27 -9.24
N LYS A 21 -7.22 0.01 -9.20
CA LYS A 21 -7.41 -0.97 -8.13
C LYS A 21 -6.15 -1.21 -7.33
N PHE A 22 -4.99 -1.19 -7.99
CA PHE A 22 -3.66 -1.22 -7.40
C PHE A 22 -2.87 -0.05 -7.97
N ARG A 23 -2.77 1.03 -7.21
CA ARG A 23 -2.20 2.31 -7.66
C ARG A 23 -0.81 2.51 -7.09
N ASP A 24 0.18 2.77 -7.94
CA ASP A 24 1.48 3.32 -7.51
C ASP A 24 1.27 4.76 -7.00
N ILE A 25 1.61 4.99 -5.74
CA ILE A 25 1.53 6.30 -5.05
C ILE A 25 2.91 6.80 -4.62
N THR A 26 3.98 6.18 -5.15
CA THR A 26 5.37 6.50 -4.83
C THR A 26 5.68 7.96 -5.17
N PRO A 27 6.21 8.76 -4.24
CA PRO A 27 6.71 10.09 -4.53
C PRO A 27 7.81 10.04 -5.61
N LYS A 28 7.89 11.05 -6.48
CA LYS A 28 8.86 11.09 -7.60
C LYS A 28 10.33 10.90 -7.18
N LYS A 29 10.68 11.22 -5.94
CA LYS A 29 12.06 11.15 -5.40
C LYS A 29 12.29 9.95 -4.48
N ASP A 30 11.31 9.07 -4.31
CA ASP A 30 11.42 7.95 -3.39
C ASP A 30 11.78 6.67 -4.15
N ASN A 31 12.78 5.95 -3.65
CA ASN A 31 13.26 4.69 -4.23
C ASN A 31 12.44 3.49 -3.74
N ILE A 32 11.66 3.66 -2.68
CA ILE A 32 10.83 2.61 -2.09
C ILE A 32 9.42 2.73 -2.63
N LYS A 33 9.03 1.74 -3.44
CA LYS A 33 7.71 1.72 -4.08
C LYS A 33 6.58 1.67 -3.05
N GLU A 34 5.63 2.58 -3.20
CA GLU A 34 4.42 2.68 -2.39
C GLU A 34 3.19 2.36 -3.23
N TYR A 35 2.23 1.62 -2.68
CA TYR A 35 1.01 1.26 -3.37
C TYR A 35 -0.24 1.45 -2.52
N GLU A 36 -1.36 1.68 -3.21
CA GLU A 36 -2.71 1.76 -2.66
C GLU A 36 -3.61 0.70 -3.31
N ILE A 37 -4.12 -0.24 -2.50
CA ILE A 37 -5.15 -1.20 -2.89
C ILE A 37 -6.52 -0.59 -2.62
N LYS A 38 -7.41 -0.61 -3.61
CA LYS A 38 -8.75 -0.02 -3.50
C LYS A 38 -9.84 -1.07 -3.58
N THR A 39 -10.87 -1.01 -2.74
CA THR A 39 -12.18 -1.64 -3.00
C THR A 39 -13.26 -0.57 -3.11
N LYS A 40 -14.55 -0.94 -3.04
CA LYS A 40 -15.64 0.02 -3.00
C LYS A 40 -15.52 0.94 -1.77
N HIS A 41 -15.24 0.37 -0.60
CA HIS A 41 -15.28 1.08 0.68
C HIS A 41 -13.94 1.17 1.41
N LEU A 42 -12.95 0.34 1.07
CA LEU A 42 -11.69 0.24 1.80
C LEU A 42 -10.49 0.63 0.93
N ARG A 43 -9.44 1.13 1.60
CA ARG A 43 -8.11 1.38 1.06
C ARG A 43 -7.09 0.68 1.95
N VAL A 44 -6.08 0.07 1.35
CA VAL A 44 -4.93 -0.50 2.06
C VAL A 44 -3.66 0.06 1.46
N TYR A 45 -2.73 0.47 2.31
CA TYR A 45 -1.46 1.06 1.93
C TYR A 45 -0.32 0.12 2.29
N LEU A 46 0.60 -0.03 1.34
CA LEU A 46 1.74 -0.93 1.46
C LEU A 46 2.96 -0.32 0.78
N PHE A 47 4.14 -0.78 1.17
CA PHE A 47 5.37 -0.50 0.45
C PHE A 47 6.07 -1.80 0.08
N HIS A 48 6.91 -1.76 -0.96
CA HIS A 48 7.76 -2.87 -1.34
C HIS A 48 9.11 -2.76 -0.66
N GLU A 49 9.39 -3.69 0.23
CA GLU A 49 10.72 -3.88 0.78
C GLU A 49 11.53 -4.76 -0.17
N LYS A 50 12.62 -4.20 -0.68
CA LYS A 50 13.50 -4.89 -1.62
C LYS A 50 14.00 -6.20 -1.00
N ASN A 51 13.99 -7.28 -1.78
CA ASN A 51 14.42 -8.63 -1.39
C ASN A 51 13.61 -9.34 -0.29
N THR A 52 12.58 -8.70 0.28
CA THR A 52 11.74 -9.32 1.33
C THR A 52 10.30 -9.52 0.86
N GLY A 53 9.69 -8.49 0.27
CA GLY A 53 8.30 -8.59 -0.19
C GLY A 53 7.54 -7.28 -0.03
N ARG A 54 6.23 -7.39 0.19
CA ARG A 54 5.34 -6.22 0.38
C ARG A 54 4.90 -6.15 1.83
N VAL A 55 5.12 -5.00 2.45
CA VAL A 55 4.73 -4.73 3.84
C VAL A 55 3.43 -3.94 3.83
N ILE A 56 2.36 -4.55 4.36
CA ILE A 56 1.09 -3.87 4.59
C ILE A 56 1.20 -3.07 5.88
N VAL A 57 0.88 -1.78 5.80
CA VAL A 57 1.07 -0.86 6.93
C VAL A 57 -0.25 -0.53 7.61
N CYS A 58 -1.25 -0.09 6.83
CA CYS A 58 -2.53 0.31 7.38
C CYS A 58 -3.66 0.18 6.35
N GLY A 59 -4.89 0.11 6.87
CA GLY A 59 -6.11 0.13 6.09
C GLY A 59 -7.12 1.13 6.65
N GLY A 60 -7.99 1.65 5.80
CA GLY A 60 -8.99 2.63 6.19
C GLY A 60 -10.18 2.71 5.24
N LYS A 61 -11.24 3.40 5.69
CA LYS A 61 -12.43 3.65 4.85
C LYS A 61 -12.12 4.71 3.77
N LYS A 62 -12.78 4.58 2.62
CA LYS A 62 -12.78 5.59 1.55
C LYS A 62 -13.39 6.88 2.10
N GLY A 63 -12.59 7.94 2.22
CA GLY A 63 -13.03 9.24 2.74
C GLY A 63 -11.95 10.00 3.49
N THR A 64 -10.94 9.30 4.02
CA THR A 64 -9.80 9.91 4.76
C THR A 64 -8.43 9.74 4.07
N PRO A 65 -8.31 9.81 2.73
CA PRO A 65 -7.11 9.36 2.02
C PRO A 65 -5.84 10.15 2.38
N GLN A 66 -5.93 11.46 2.58
CA GLN A 66 -4.76 12.30 2.87
C GLN A 66 -4.16 12.00 4.25
N SER A 67 -5.00 11.88 5.27
CA SER A 67 -4.58 11.51 6.64
C SER A 67 -3.96 10.11 6.65
N ASN A 68 -4.60 9.13 6.00
CA ASN A 68 -4.09 7.76 5.94
C ASN A 68 -2.74 7.68 5.21
N ILE A 69 -2.55 8.43 4.11
CA ILE A 69 -1.26 8.47 3.39
C ILE A 69 -0.16 9.08 4.27
N LYS A 70 -0.46 10.15 5.00
CA LYS A 70 0.50 10.76 5.94
C LYS A 70 0.87 9.76 7.04
N HIS A 71 -0.11 9.12 7.66
CA HIS A 71 0.11 8.11 8.69
C HIS A 71 0.93 6.92 8.17
N PHE A 72 0.58 6.39 6.99
CA PHE A 72 1.33 5.36 6.27
C PHE A 72 2.80 5.73 6.09
N ARG A 73 3.08 6.93 5.58
CA ARG A 73 4.46 7.39 5.34
C ARG A 73 5.25 7.60 6.62
N ASN A 74 4.60 8.06 7.68
CA ASN A 74 5.23 8.17 8.99
C ASN A 74 5.67 6.79 9.50
N ILE A 75 4.78 5.79 9.48
CA ILE A 75 5.13 4.43 9.91
C ILE A 75 6.24 3.84 9.03
N LYS A 76 6.14 3.99 7.70
CA LYS A 76 7.19 3.55 6.77
C LYS A 76 8.55 4.15 7.14
N LYS A 77 8.60 5.45 7.43
CA LYS A 77 9.82 6.15 7.82
C LYS A 77 10.41 5.58 9.12
N GLU A 78 9.58 5.37 10.13
CA GLU A 78 10.03 4.78 11.41
C GLU A 78 10.53 3.34 11.23
N TYR A 79 9.83 2.53 10.42
CA TYR A 79 10.27 1.17 10.08
C TYR A 79 11.66 1.17 9.44
N LEU A 80 11.89 2.03 8.44
CA LEU A 80 13.18 2.10 7.75
C LEU A 80 14.29 2.61 8.66
N LYS A 81 13.98 3.53 9.58
CA LYS A 81 14.93 4.04 10.57
C LYS A 81 15.41 2.96 11.55
N GLN A 82 14.55 2.00 11.91
CA GLN A 82 14.92 0.90 12.81
C GLN A 82 15.74 -0.21 12.14
N LYS A 83 15.75 -0.25 10.80
CA LYS A 83 16.53 -1.23 10.03
C LYS A 83 17.94 -0.75 9.64
N LEU A 84 18.18 0.56 9.71
CA LEU A 84 19.48 1.20 9.49
C LEU A 84 20.26 1.26 10.80
#